data_AF-A0AAF1K896-F1
#
_entry.id   AF-A0AAF1K896-F1
#
_cell.length_a   1.000
_cell.length_b   1.000
_cell.length_c   1.000
_cell.angle_alpha   90.00
_cell.angle_beta   90.00
_cell.angle_gamma   90.00
#
_symmetry.space_group_name_H-M   'P 1'
#
loop_
_entity.id
_entity.type
_entity.pdbx_description
1 polymer ?
#
loop_
_entity_poly.entity_id
_entity_poly.type
_entity_poly.pdbx_seq_one_letter_code
_entity_poly.pdbx_strand_id
1 'polypeptide(L)'
;MTNPIIYPVRIVKPPLFPILWHFAVACFIGTMITDITYWRTAEMMWANFSAWLLTAGLMVGAVAALVCLVDFFIGRLVGVNRLSAIYVLGNGVALVLAIFNALIHSRDAWTSVVPTGLVLSAATLIVLILGGLLGRTPVYRQDLGVVE
;
A
#
# COMPACT_ATOMS: atom_id res chain seq x y z
N MET A 1 14.57 32.75 -40.01
CA MET A 1 13.47 32.75 -39.02
C MET A 1 13.13 31.30 -38.72
N THR A 2 13.65 30.74 -37.62
CA THR A 2 13.31 29.38 -37.16
C THR A 2 12.05 29.46 -36.31
N ASN A 3 11.00 28.74 -36.70
CA ASN A 3 9.80 28.64 -35.87
C ASN A 3 10.15 27.84 -34.61
N PRO A 4 9.91 28.37 -33.39
CA PRO A 4 10.10 27.59 -32.18
C PRO A 4 9.07 26.46 -32.14
N ILE A 5 9.52 25.22 -32.04
CA ILE A 5 8.64 24.06 -31.82
C ILE A 5 8.18 24.13 -30.36
N ILE A 6 6.94 24.55 -30.15
CA ILE A 6 6.29 24.53 -28.83
C ILE A 6 5.87 23.08 -28.57
N TYR A 7 6.58 22.39 -27.68
CA TYR A 7 6.12 21.09 -27.17
C TYR A 7 4.92 21.33 -26.24
N PRO A 8 3.75 20.71 -26.50
CA PRO A 8 2.63 20.83 -25.60
C PRO A 8 2.99 20.16 -24.26
N VAL A 9 3.03 20.95 -23.18
CA VAL A 9 3.20 20.43 -21.82
C VAL A 9 1.95 19.61 -21.49
N ARG A 10 2.05 18.29 -21.60
CA ARG A 10 0.99 17.37 -21.17
C ARG A 10 1.02 17.27 -19.65
N ILE A 11 0.15 18.02 -18.98
CA ILE A 11 -0.08 17.86 -17.53
C ILE A 11 -0.84 16.54 -17.34
N VAL A 12 -0.09 15.43 -17.25
CA VAL A 12 -0.65 14.15 -16.81
C VAL A 12 -0.97 14.29 -15.33
N LYS A 13 -2.26 14.37 -14.99
CA LYS A 13 -2.68 14.34 -13.58
C LYS A 13 -2.10 13.07 -12.93
N PRO A 14 -1.34 13.18 -11.83
CA PRO A 14 -0.82 12.00 -11.18
C PRO A 14 -1.98 11.11 -10.75
N PRO A 15 -1.85 9.78 -10.86
CA PRO A 15 -2.91 8.88 -10.44
C PRO A 15 -3.26 9.13 -8.97
N LEU A 16 -4.55 9.02 -8.62
CA LEU A 16 -5.03 9.26 -7.25
C LEU A 16 -4.82 8.05 -6.33
N PHE A 17 -4.67 6.85 -6.92
CA PHE A 17 -4.52 5.59 -6.18
C PHE A 17 -3.30 5.52 -5.22
N PRO A 18 -2.13 6.12 -5.50
CA PRO A 18 -0.97 6.03 -4.61
C PRO A 18 -1.25 6.65 -3.24
N ILE A 19 -1.96 7.78 -3.16
CA ILE A 19 -2.24 8.45 -1.89
C ILE A 19 -3.07 7.54 -0.97
N LEU A 20 -4.07 6.86 -1.53
CA LEU A 20 -4.91 5.92 -0.78
C LEU A 20 -4.11 4.73 -0.25
N TRP A 21 -3.17 4.20 -1.04
CA TRP A 21 -2.28 3.15 -0.56
C TRP A 21 -1.38 3.59 0.58
N HIS A 22 -0.83 4.82 0.56
CA HIS A 22 0.00 5.30 1.67
C HIS A 22 -0.78 5.36 2.98
N PHE A 23 -2.06 5.77 2.92
CA PHE A 23 -2.93 5.76 4.09
C PHE A 23 -3.19 4.34 4.61
N ALA A 24 -3.56 3.41 3.73
CA ALA A 24 -3.78 2.01 4.11
C ALA A 24 -2.51 1.37 4.71
N VAL A 25 -1.34 1.64 4.12
CA VAL A 25 -0.04 1.19 4.62
C VAL A 25 0.24 1.73 6.02
N ALA A 26 -0.04 3.01 6.27
CA ALA A 26 0.12 3.60 7.61
C ALA A 26 -0.77 2.90 8.65
N CYS A 27 -2.01 2.57 8.30
CA CYS A 27 -2.91 1.79 9.16
C CYS A 27 -2.37 0.39 9.46
N PHE A 28 -1.83 -0.31 8.46
CA PHE A 28 -1.26 -1.65 8.66
C PHE A 28 0.02 -1.63 9.50
N ILE A 29 0.87 -0.61 9.34
CA ILE A 29 2.02 -0.38 10.22
C ILE A 29 1.55 -0.15 11.66
N GLY A 30 0.54 0.70 11.85
CA GLY A 30 -0.07 0.94 13.16
C GLY A 30 -0.62 -0.33 13.80
N THR A 31 -1.25 -1.20 13.00
CA THR A 31 -1.74 -2.51 13.45
C THR A 31 -0.60 -3.38 13.97
N MET A 32 0.52 -3.49 13.25
CA MET A 32 1.68 -4.26 13.72
C MET A 32 2.26 -3.71 15.03
N ILE A 33 2.35 -2.39 15.17
CA ILE A 33 2.85 -1.76 16.41
C ILE A 33 1.92 -2.09 17.58
N THR A 34 0.60 -2.01 17.36
CA THR A 34 -0.41 -2.25 18.39
C THR A 34 -0.56 -3.74 18.74
N ASP A 35 -0.34 -4.66 17.79
CA ASP A 35 -0.23 -6.09 18.05
C ASP A 35 0.98 -6.41 18.94
N ILE A 36 2.14 -5.79 18.67
CA ILE A 36 3.34 -5.96 19.50
C ILE A 36 3.09 -5.43 20.91
N THR A 37 2.46 -4.26 21.07
CA THR A 37 2.19 -3.71 22.40
C THR A 37 1.19 -4.58 23.15
N TYR A 38 0.16 -5.13 22.49
CA TYR A 38 -0.75 -6.12 23.08
C TYR A 38 0.02 -7.35 23.57
N TRP A 39 0.89 -7.92 22.73
CA TRP A 39 1.69 -9.09 23.11
C TRP A 39 2.57 -8.83 24.34
N ARG A 40 3.06 -7.60 24.53
CA ARG A 40 3.90 -7.22 25.66
C ARG A 40 3.13 -6.88 26.94
N THR A 41 1.93 -6.31 26.81
CA THR A 41 1.19 -5.72 27.95
C THR A 41 -0.07 -6.49 28.33
N ALA A 42 -0.59 -7.33 27.44
CA ALA A 42 -1.88 -8.02 27.58
C ALA A 42 -3.11 -7.10 27.75
N GLU A 43 -2.97 -5.80 27.50
CA GLU A 43 -4.04 -4.81 27.67
C GLU A 43 -5.03 -4.83 26.50
N MET A 44 -6.30 -5.13 26.78
CA MET A 44 -7.35 -5.30 25.74
C MET A 44 -7.57 -4.06 24.87
N MET A 45 -7.23 -2.87 25.37
CA MET A 45 -7.28 -1.63 24.60
C MET A 45 -6.44 -1.70 23.32
N TRP A 46 -5.27 -2.35 23.36
CA TRP A 46 -4.41 -2.48 22.18
C TRP A 46 -4.99 -3.41 21.13
N ALA A 47 -5.63 -4.52 21.54
CA ALA A 47 -6.33 -5.40 20.62
C ALA A 47 -7.48 -4.66 19.90
N ASN A 48 -8.22 -3.83 20.64
CA ASN A 48 -9.26 -2.98 20.04
C ASN A 48 -8.68 -1.97 19.04
N PHE A 49 -7.58 -1.28 19.37
CA PHE A 49 -6.92 -0.38 18.43
C PHE A 49 -6.45 -1.08 17.16
N SER A 50 -5.88 -2.28 17.31
CA SER A 50 -5.42 -3.11 16.19
C SER A 50 -6.59 -3.45 15.26
N ALA A 51 -7.73 -3.89 15.81
CA ALA A 51 -8.93 -4.19 15.05
C ALA A 51 -9.49 -2.97 14.29
N TRP A 52 -9.52 -1.79 14.92
CA TRP A 52 -9.98 -0.55 14.28
C TRP A 52 -9.02 -0.07 13.18
N LEU A 53 -7.70 -0.10 13.42
CA LEU A 53 -6.69 0.27 12.43
C LEU A 53 -6.73 -0.65 11.22
N LEU A 54 -6.87 -1.96 11.47
CA LEU A 54 -6.97 -2.96 10.42
C LEU A 54 -8.23 -2.76 9.58
N THR A 55 -9.37 -2.50 10.22
CA THR A 55 -10.65 -2.19 9.54
C THR A 55 -10.54 -0.92 8.69
N ALA A 56 -9.99 0.16 9.24
CA ALA A 56 -9.79 1.42 8.51
C ALA A 56 -8.83 1.25 7.33
N GLY A 57 -7.73 0.53 7.53
CA GLY A 57 -6.77 0.20 6.48
C GLY A 57 -7.39 -0.63 5.35
N LEU A 58 -8.24 -1.60 5.69
CA LEU A 58 -9.00 -2.40 4.73
C LEU A 58 -10.01 -1.58 3.93
N MET A 59 -10.77 -0.68 4.58
CA MET A 59 -11.71 0.19 3.88
C MET A 59 -11.00 1.08 2.86
N VAL A 60 -9.93 1.76 3.27
CA VAL A 60 -9.19 2.65 2.36
C VAL A 60 -8.43 1.86 1.29
N GLY A 61 -7.84 0.72 1.66
CA GLY A 61 -7.17 -0.19 0.72
C GLY A 61 -8.13 -0.77 -0.33
N ALA A 62 -9.37 -1.08 0.05
CA ALA A 62 -10.39 -1.55 -0.89
C ALA A 62 -10.76 -0.46 -1.90
N VAL A 63 -10.93 0.79 -1.45
CA VAL A 63 -11.13 1.94 -2.36
C VAL A 63 -9.91 2.12 -3.27
N ALA A 64 -8.68 2.02 -2.74
CA ALA A 64 -7.46 2.11 -3.53
C ALA A 64 -7.38 1.02 -4.61
N ALA A 65 -7.75 -0.22 -4.27
CA ALA A 65 -7.80 -1.35 -5.20
C ALA A 65 -8.84 -1.14 -6.30
N LEU A 66 -10.03 -0.62 -5.97
CA LEU A 66 -11.06 -0.29 -6.96
C LEU A 66 -10.60 0.80 -7.93
N VAL A 67 -9.99 1.89 -7.42
CA VAL A 67 -9.44 2.95 -8.27
C VAL A 67 -8.35 2.39 -9.19
N CYS A 68 -7.47 1.53 -8.66
CA CYS A 68 -6.43 0.87 -9.45
C CYS A 68 -7.02 -0.03 -10.55
N LEU A 69 -8.09 -0.77 -10.25
CA LEU A 69 -8.80 -1.61 -11.22
C LEU A 69 -9.47 -0.77 -12.32
N VAL A 70 -10.09 0.35 -11.96
CA VAL A 70 -10.68 1.29 -12.94
C VAL A 70 -9.60 1.88 -13.85
N ASP A 71 -8.48 2.35 -13.28
CA ASP A 71 -7.35 2.85 -14.07
C ASP A 71 -6.79 1.76 -15.01
N PHE A 72 -6.86 0.47 -14.61
CA PHE A 72 -6.43 -0.66 -15.44
C PHE A 72 -7.35 -0.84 -16.65
N PHE A 73 -8.67 -0.86 -16.45
CA PHE A 73 -9.63 -1.02 -17.54
C PHE A 73 -9.68 0.17 -18.51
N ILE A 74 -9.42 1.39 -18.04
CA ILE A 74 -9.35 2.60 -18.89
C ILE A 74 -8.02 2.65 -19.68
N GLY A 75 -7.13 1.68 -19.48
CA GLY A 75 -5.84 1.61 -20.17
C GLY A 75 -4.81 2.61 -19.66
N ARG A 76 -5.04 3.24 -18.50
CA ARG A 76 -4.06 4.13 -17.87
C ARG A 76 -2.85 3.39 -17.31
N LEU A 77 -2.98 2.08 -17.10
CA LEU A 77 -1.87 1.19 -16.73
C LEU A 77 -1.15 0.56 -17.94
N VAL A 78 -1.55 0.89 -19.19
CA VAL A 78 -0.85 0.40 -20.39
C VAL A 78 0.51 1.10 -20.48
N GLY A 79 1.59 0.35 -20.29
CA GLY A 79 2.97 0.87 -20.22
C GLY A 79 3.56 0.97 -18.81
N VAL A 80 2.88 0.44 -17.80
CA VAL A 80 3.40 0.32 -16.42
C VAL A 80 4.64 -0.57 -16.42
N ASN A 81 5.76 -0.03 -15.93
CA ASN A 81 7.01 -0.76 -15.79
C ASN A 81 6.82 -1.97 -14.84
N ARG A 82 7.61 -3.03 -15.03
CA ARG A 82 7.59 -4.25 -14.18
C ARG A 82 7.65 -3.93 -12.69
N LEU A 83 8.39 -2.89 -12.31
CA LEU A 83 8.54 -2.45 -10.91
C LEU A 83 7.26 -1.85 -10.34
N SER A 84 6.54 -1.04 -11.12
CA SER A 84 5.22 -0.53 -10.72
C SER A 84 4.15 -1.62 -10.66
N ALA A 85 4.25 -2.67 -11.49
CA ALA A 85 3.38 -3.83 -11.38
C ALA A 85 3.65 -4.61 -10.08
N ILE A 86 4.92 -4.77 -9.68
CA ILE A 86 5.30 -5.39 -8.39
C ILE A 86 4.72 -4.60 -7.21
N TYR A 87 4.76 -3.27 -7.25
CA TYR A 87 4.16 -2.43 -6.21
C TYR A 87 2.64 -2.67 -6.09
N VAL A 88 1.91 -2.65 -7.20
CA VAL A 88 0.45 -2.88 -7.21
C VAL A 88 0.11 -4.28 -6.72
N LEU A 89 0.81 -5.30 -7.20
CA LEU A 89 0.61 -6.68 -6.76
C LEU A 89 0.93 -6.87 -5.28
N GLY A 90 2.02 -6.28 -4.79
CA GLY A 90 2.40 -6.34 -3.37
C GLY A 90 1.33 -5.73 -2.47
N ASN A 91 0.78 -4.57 -2.84
CA ASN A 91 -0.33 -3.95 -2.12
C ASN A 91 -1.60 -4.81 -2.14
N GLY A 92 -1.89 -5.47 -3.27
CA GLY A 92 -2.99 -6.44 -3.36
C GLY A 92 -2.80 -7.64 -2.42
N VAL A 93 -1.60 -8.23 -2.39
CA VAL A 93 -1.26 -9.33 -1.46
C VAL A 93 -1.38 -8.88 0.00
N ALA A 94 -0.89 -7.68 0.33
CA ALA A 94 -1.03 -7.11 1.66
C ALA A 94 -2.50 -6.93 2.06
N LEU A 95 -3.36 -6.50 1.13
CA LEU A 95 -4.80 -6.38 1.38
C LEU A 95 -5.42 -7.75 1.73
N VAL A 96 -5.06 -8.79 0.98
CA VAL A 96 -5.55 -10.16 1.25
C VAL A 96 -5.09 -10.65 2.62
N LEU A 97 -3.80 -10.45 2.97
CA LEU A 97 -3.27 -10.79 4.29
C LEU A 97 -4.01 -10.02 5.40
N ALA A 98 -4.27 -8.73 5.20
CA ALA A 98 -5.00 -7.91 6.15
C ALA A 98 -6.46 -8.38 6.34
N ILE A 99 -7.13 -8.88 5.30
CA ILE A 99 -8.48 -9.47 5.42
C ILE A 99 -8.41 -10.70 6.34
N PHE A 100 -7.47 -11.61 6.11
CA PHE A 100 -7.30 -12.78 6.98
C PHE A 100 -6.95 -12.38 8.41
N ASN A 101 -6.12 -11.33 8.57
CA ASN A 101 -5.81 -10.80 9.89
C ASN A 101 -7.06 -10.27 10.59
N ALA A 102 -7.97 -9.61 9.88
CA ALA A 102 -9.20 -9.07 10.45
C ALA A 102 -10.15 -10.18 10.91
N LEU A 103 -10.23 -11.28 10.16
CA LEU A 103 -11.00 -12.47 10.54
C LEU A 103 -10.42 -13.19 11.77
N ILE A 104 -9.13 -13.06 12.01
CA ILE A 104 -8.50 -13.62 13.22
C ILE A 104 -8.70 -12.68 14.40
N HIS A 105 -8.61 -11.37 14.19
CA HIS A 105 -8.90 -10.35 15.17
C HIS A 105 -10.37 -10.33 15.61
N SER A 106 -11.30 -10.86 14.81
CA SER A 106 -12.70 -11.02 15.19
C SER A 106 -12.96 -12.17 16.16
N ARG A 107 -11.92 -12.93 16.55
CA ARG A 107 -12.02 -13.96 17.59
C ARG A 107 -11.93 -13.32 18.97
N ASP A 108 -12.42 -14.03 19.99
CA ASP A 108 -12.35 -13.53 21.36
C ASP A 108 -11.01 -13.84 22.05
N ALA A 109 -10.66 -12.92 22.95
CA ALA A 109 -9.54 -13.02 23.89
C ALA A 109 -8.16 -13.14 23.21
N TRP A 110 -7.18 -13.63 23.98
CA TRP A 110 -5.75 -13.68 23.63
C TRP A 110 -5.45 -14.30 22.25
N THR A 111 -6.28 -15.25 21.81
CA THR A 111 -6.09 -15.98 20.55
C THR A 111 -6.38 -15.15 19.28
N SER A 112 -6.96 -13.97 19.43
CA SER A 112 -7.26 -13.05 18.33
C SER A 112 -6.02 -12.31 17.83
N VAL A 113 -5.03 -12.11 18.69
CA VAL A 113 -3.76 -11.45 18.34
C VAL A 113 -2.61 -12.45 18.29
N VAL A 114 -2.51 -13.36 19.27
CA VAL A 114 -1.36 -14.24 19.43
C VAL A 114 -1.75 -15.71 19.24
N PRO A 115 -0.98 -16.51 18.48
CA PRO A 115 0.18 -16.13 17.67
C PRO A 115 -0.18 -15.64 16.26
N THR A 116 -1.36 -16.00 15.77
CA THR A 116 -1.69 -15.93 14.34
C THR A 116 -1.85 -14.50 13.82
N GLY A 117 -2.50 -13.61 14.59
CA GLY A 117 -2.71 -12.20 14.21
C GLY A 117 -1.39 -11.45 14.06
N LEU A 118 -0.47 -11.62 15.02
CA LEU A 118 0.87 -11.04 15.00
C LEU A 118 1.72 -11.53 13.81
N VAL A 119 1.61 -12.81 13.45
CA VAL A 119 2.31 -13.36 12.28
C VAL A 119 1.76 -12.74 10.99
N LEU A 120 0.44 -12.55 10.90
CA LEU A 120 -0.20 -11.94 9.74
C LEU A 120 0.09 -10.45 9.61
N SER A 121 0.13 -9.69 10.70
CA SER A 121 0.54 -8.28 10.66
C SER A 121 2.01 -8.14 10.27
N ALA A 122 2.89 -9.00 10.78
CA ALA A 122 4.29 -9.06 10.37
C ALA A 122 4.44 -9.39 8.87
N ALA A 123 3.74 -10.41 8.38
CA ALA A 123 3.76 -10.79 6.97
C ALA A 123 3.25 -9.66 6.06
N THR A 124 2.15 -9.00 6.47
CA THR A 124 1.59 -7.85 5.77
C THR A 124 2.63 -6.73 5.65
N LEU A 125 3.29 -6.39 6.76
CA LEU A 125 4.31 -5.34 6.78
C LEU A 125 5.52 -5.69 5.89
N ILE A 126 5.99 -6.93 5.91
CA ILE A 126 7.10 -7.39 5.06
C ILE A 126 6.74 -7.23 3.58
N VAL A 127 5.54 -7.66 3.18
CA VAL A 127 5.07 -7.52 1.79
C VAL A 127 5.03 -6.04 1.36
N LEU A 128 4.54 -5.16 2.23
CA LEU A 128 4.47 -3.72 1.94
C LEU A 128 5.85 -3.08 1.81
N ILE A 129 6.80 -3.45 2.67
CA ILE A 129 8.18 -2.95 2.60
C ILE A 129 8.83 -3.42 1.30
N LEU A 130 8.74 -4.71 0.97
CA LEU A 130 9.32 -5.25 -0.26
C LEU A 130 8.70 -4.60 -1.51
N GLY A 131 7.37 -4.47 -1.54
CA GLY A 131 6.67 -3.79 -2.63
C GLY A 131 7.07 -2.32 -2.77
N GLY A 132 7.22 -1.61 -1.66
CA GLY A 132 7.64 -0.20 -1.63
C GLY A 132 9.10 0.02 -2.05
N LEU A 133 10.00 -0.87 -1.66
CA LEU A 133 11.42 -0.81 -2.06
C LEU A 133 11.59 -1.14 -3.55
N LEU A 134 10.92 -2.18 -4.03
CA LEU A 134 10.98 -2.61 -5.43
C LEU A 134 10.27 -1.61 -6.35
N GLY A 135 9.15 -1.01 -5.92
CA GLY A 135 8.43 -0.01 -6.70
C GLY A 135 9.15 1.34 -6.84
N ARG A 136 10.12 1.63 -5.97
CA ARG A 136 10.79 2.94 -5.85
C ARG A 136 11.99 3.15 -6.76
N THR A 137 12.31 2.25 -7.69
CA THR A 137 13.49 2.46 -8.56
C THR A 137 13.40 3.83 -9.23
N PRO A 138 14.31 4.76 -8.89
CA PRO A 138 14.31 6.08 -9.50
C PRO A 138 14.65 5.87 -10.97
N VAL A 139 13.71 6.19 -11.85
CA VAL A 139 14.05 6.43 -13.26
C VAL A 139 14.83 7.74 -13.23
N TYR A 140 16.15 7.65 -13.04
CA TYR A 140 17.06 8.77 -13.23
C TYR A 140 17.09 9.05 -14.73
N ARG A 141 16.09 9.79 -15.23
CA ARG A 141 16.15 10.35 -16.57
C ARG A 141 17.18 11.47 -16.55
N GLN A 142 18.42 11.12 -16.86
CA GLN A 142 19.38 12.06 -17.40
C GLN A 142 18.95 12.40 -18.84
N ASP A 143 17.96 13.27 -18.96
CA ASP A 143 17.81 14.09 -20.17
C ASP A 143 18.43 15.46 -19.85
N LEU A 144 19.72 15.46 -19.48
CA LEU A 144 20.53 16.67 -19.59
C LEU A 144 20.79 16.83 -21.08
N GLY A 145 19.92 17.60 -21.74
CA GLY A 145 20.14 18.07 -23.09
C GLY A 145 21.50 18.77 -23.14
N VAL A 146 22.48 18.11 -23.73
CA VAL A 146 23.72 18.74 -24.18
C VAL A 146 23.30 19.70 -25.29
N VAL A 147 23.37 20.99 -24.98
CA VAL A 147 23.22 22.05 -25.96
C VAL A 147 24.65 22.40 -26.40
N GLU A 148 25.02 21.95 -27.61
CA GLU A 148 26.04 22.64 -28.42
C GLU A 148 25.32 23.64 -29.35
#